data_AF-A0A2D0QA88-F1
#
_entry.id   AF-A0A2D0QA88-F1
#
_cell.length_a   1.000
_cell.length_b   1.000
_cell.length_c   1.000
_cell.angle_alpha   90.00
_cell.angle_beta   90.00
_cell.angle_gamma   90.00
#
_symmetry.space_group_name_H-M   'P 1'
#
loop_
_entity.id
_entity.type
_entity.pdbx_description
1 polymer ?
#
loop_
_entity_poly.entity_id
_entity_poly.type
_entity_poly.pdbx_seq_one_letter_code
_entity_poly.pdbx_strand_id
1 'polypeptide(L)'
;MVKTFETPLTRKSRSILEAKQISNPGSPYNLAYKYNFEYAVVFNIVLWLMIVLALAVIVISYNLWNMDPGYDSIIYRMTNQKIRMD
;
A
#
# COMPACT_ATOMS: atom_id res chain seq x y z
N MET A 1 -8.61 -68.54 7.26
CA MET A 1 -7.20 -68.08 7.20
C MET A 1 -7.21 -66.67 6.64
N VAL A 2 -6.58 -65.75 7.38
CA VAL A 2 -6.18 -64.37 7.03
C VAL A 2 -7.29 -63.36 6.71
N LYS A 3 -7.54 -62.46 7.68
CA LYS A 3 -8.07 -61.10 7.48
C LYS A 3 -6.90 -60.22 7.02
N THR A 4 -6.94 -59.67 5.81
CA THR A 4 -5.96 -58.69 5.34
C THR A 4 -6.52 -57.28 5.53
N PHE A 5 -5.99 -56.60 6.54
CA PHE A 5 -6.19 -55.17 6.79
C PHE A 5 -5.12 -54.40 6.03
N GLU A 6 -5.37 -54.08 4.76
CA GLU A 6 -4.52 -53.16 4.00
C GLU A 6 -5.19 -51.79 3.97
N THR A 7 -5.39 -51.17 5.14
CA THR A 7 -5.65 -49.74 5.22
C THR A 7 -4.29 -49.02 5.13
N PRO A 8 -3.98 -48.30 4.05
CA PRO A 8 -2.77 -47.48 4.05
C PRO A 8 -2.94 -46.39 5.11
N LEU A 9 -2.13 -46.45 6.17
CA LEU A 9 -2.01 -45.42 7.20
C LEU A 9 -1.31 -44.18 6.60
N THR A 10 -1.95 -43.51 5.65
CA THR A 10 -1.47 -42.22 5.18
C THR A 10 -1.85 -41.17 6.22
N ARG A 11 -0.89 -40.77 7.06
CA ARG A 11 -1.03 -39.60 7.92
C ARG A 11 -1.24 -38.38 7.03
N LYS A 12 -2.47 -37.84 6.99
CA LYS A 12 -2.77 -36.49 6.49
C LYS A 12 -2.03 -35.50 7.40
N SER A 13 -0.76 -35.23 7.12
CA SER A 13 -0.05 -34.10 7.71
C SER A 13 -0.66 -32.85 7.10
N ARG A 14 -1.67 -32.29 7.76
CA ARG A 14 -2.22 -30.99 7.40
C ARG A 14 -1.09 -29.98 7.57
N SER A 15 -0.51 -29.54 6.46
CA SER A 15 0.45 -28.45 6.46
C SER A 15 -0.24 -27.23 7.05
N ILE A 16 0.24 -26.72 8.18
CA ILE A 16 -0.31 -25.53 8.84
C ILE A 16 -0.10 -24.27 7.96
N LEU A 17 0.73 -24.39 6.92
CA LEU A 17 0.93 -23.39 5.87
C LEU A 17 -0.01 -23.55 4.66
N GLU A 18 -1.01 -24.45 4.72
CA GLU A 18 -2.11 -24.44 3.75
C GLU A 18 -2.94 -23.18 4.01
N ALA A 19 -2.43 -22.06 3.52
CA ALA A 19 -3.12 -20.78 3.48
C ALA A 19 -4.48 -21.07 2.87
N LYS A 20 -5.53 -20.83 3.66
CA LYS A 20 -6.93 -20.95 3.27
C LYS A 20 -7.06 -20.30 1.89
N GLN A 21 -6.99 -21.11 0.84
CA GLN A 21 -7.19 -20.62 -0.50
C GLN A 21 -8.58 -19.99 -0.44
N ILE A 22 -8.69 -18.74 -0.86
CA ILE A 22 -9.94 -17.98 -0.89
C ILE A 22 -10.85 -18.77 -1.82
N SER A 23 -11.54 -19.75 -1.24
CA SER A 23 -12.35 -20.71 -1.96
C SER A 23 -13.51 -19.90 -2.50
N ASN A 24 -13.50 -19.69 -3.80
CA ASN A 24 -14.65 -19.15 -4.52
C ASN A 24 -15.89 -19.92 -4.05
N PRO A 25 -16.96 -19.27 -3.55
CA PRO A 25 -18.07 -19.92 -2.83
C PRO A 25 -18.90 -20.93 -3.66
N GLY A 26 -18.46 -21.31 -4.87
CA GLY A 26 -19.21 -22.17 -5.79
C GLY A 26 -18.53 -23.45 -6.27
N SER A 27 -17.28 -23.80 -5.89
CA SER A 27 -16.71 -25.08 -6.35
C SER A 27 -15.62 -25.66 -5.43
N PRO A 28 -15.57 -27.01 -5.27
CA PRO A 28 -14.59 -27.70 -4.42
C PRO A 28 -13.17 -27.81 -5.03
N TYR A 29 -12.92 -27.18 -6.18
CA TYR A 29 -11.67 -27.24 -6.90
C TYR A 29 -10.92 -25.90 -6.84
N ASN A 30 -9.57 -25.94 -6.88
CA ASN A 30 -8.69 -24.76 -6.96
C ASN A 30 -8.74 -24.14 -8.38
N LEU A 31 -9.92 -23.64 -8.76
CA LEU A 31 -10.09 -22.89 -10.00
C LEU A 31 -9.31 -21.58 -9.90
N ALA A 32 -8.62 -21.24 -10.98
CA ALA A 32 -7.94 -19.96 -11.10
C ALA A 32 -8.92 -18.81 -10.86
N TYR A 33 -8.44 -17.75 -10.20
CA TYR A 33 -9.21 -16.53 -10.02
C TYR A 33 -9.61 -15.99 -11.39
N LYS A 34 -10.90 -15.71 -11.59
CA LYS A 34 -11.38 -15.07 -12.81
C LYS A 34 -10.87 -13.64 -12.82
N TYR A 35 -9.81 -13.39 -13.58
CA TYR A 35 -9.37 -12.03 -13.89
C TYR A 35 -10.39 -11.37 -14.81
N ASN A 36 -10.72 -10.11 -14.52
CA ASN A 36 -11.50 -9.29 -15.44
C ASN A 36 -10.65 -8.98 -16.68
N PHE A 37 -11.25 -9.05 -17.86
CA PHE A 37 -10.57 -8.72 -19.12
C PHE A 37 -10.00 -7.28 -19.10
N GLU A 38 -10.67 -6.39 -18.37
CA GLU A 38 -10.30 -4.98 -18.22
C GLU A 38 -9.22 -4.73 -17.15
N TYR A 39 -8.68 -5.78 -16.50
CA TYR A 39 -7.70 -5.65 -15.43
C TYR A 39 -6.50 -4.78 -15.84
N ALA A 40 -5.99 -4.97 -17.07
CA ALA A 40 -4.89 -4.18 -17.59
C ALA A 40 -5.22 -2.68 -17.68
N VAL A 41 -6.45 -2.34 -18.08
CA VAL A 41 -6.90 -0.95 -18.21
C VAL A 41 -7.08 -0.31 -16.84
N VAL A 42 -7.77 -0.99 -15.92
CA VAL A 42 -8.01 -0.50 -14.56
C VAL A 42 -6.69 -0.31 -13.80
N PHE A 43 -5.76 -1.25 -13.94
CA PHE A 43 -4.44 -1.14 -13.32
C PHE A 43 -3.68 0.11 -13.77
N ASN A 44 -3.67 0.39 -15.08
CA ASN A 44 -2.98 1.56 -15.61
C ASN A 44 -3.60 2.88 -15.11
N ILE A 45 -4.93 2.99 -15.11
CA ILE A 45 -5.61 4.20 -14.63
C ILE A 45 -5.26 4.45 -13.16
N VAL A 46 -5.35 3.42 -12.32
CA VAL A 46 -5.06 3.56 -10.88
C VAL A 46 -3.58 3.88 -10.65
N LEU A 47 -2.67 3.22 -11.36
CA LEU A 47 -1.23 3.45 -11.24
C LEU A 47 -0.89 4.91 -11.56
N TRP A 48 -1.32 5.43 -12.71
CA TRP A 48 -1.00 6.79 -13.12
C TRP A 48 -1.70 7.84 -12.25
N LEU A 49 -2.94 7.58 -11.83
CA LEU A 49 -3.67 8.47 -10.92
C LEU A 49 -2.95 8.60 -9.58
N MET A 50 -2.48 7.49 -8.99
CA MET A 50 -1.76 7.52 -7.72
C MET A 50 -0.40 8.22 -7.84
N ILE A 51 0.32 8.03 -8.95
CA ILE A 51 1.60 8.72 -9.20
C ILE A 51 1.39 10.24 -9.29
N VAL A 52 0.43 10.69 -10.10
CA VAL A 52 0.13 12.13 -10.25
C VAL A 52 -0.31 12.73 -8.93
N LEU A 53 -1.16 12.03 -8.17
CA LEU A 53 -1.65 12.49 -6.89
C LEU A 53 -0.53 12.58 -5.85
N ALA A 54 0.36 11.57 -5.78
CA ALA A 54 1.51 11.59 -4.88
C ALA A 54 2.46 12.74 -5.20
N LEU A 55 2.77 12.96 -6.49
CA LEU A 55 3.60 14.08 -6.93
C LEU A 55 2.96 15.43 -6.59
N ALA A 56 1.65 15.59 -6.82
CA ALA A 56 0.93 16.81 -6.48
C ALA A 56 1.04 17.16 -4.99
N VAL A 57 0.85 16.17 -4.11
CA VAL A 57 0.97 16.35 -2.66
C VAL A 57 2.39 16.78 -2.27
N ILE A 58 3.42 16.16 -2.85
CA ILE A 58 4.83 16.51 -2.58
C ILE A 58 5.11 17.96 -3.01
N VAL A 59 4.68 18.33 -4.21
CA VAL A 59 4.89 19.69 -4.74
C VAL A 59 4.21 20.73 -3.85
N ILE A 60 2.96 20.52 -3.47
CA ILE A 60 2.22 21.46 -2.60
C ILE A 60 2.88 21.56 -1.23
N SER A 61 3.27 20.42 -0.63
CA SER A 61 3.96 20.38 0.66
C SER A 61 5.29 21.15 0.61
N TYR A 62 6.07 20.98 -0.45
CA TYR A 62 7.34 21.69 -0.62
C TYR A 62 7.14 23.20 -0.79
N ASN A 63 6.13 23.61 -1.56
CA ASN A 63 5.80 25.03 -1.72
C ASN A 63 5.34 25.67 -0.40
N LEU A 64 4.57 24.93 0.42
CA LEU A 64 4.15 25.42 1.74
C LEU A 64 5.33 25.50 2.71
N TRP A 65 6.25 24.53 2.68
CA TRP A 65 7.45 24.55 3.51
C TRP A 65 8.35 25.75 3.17
N ASN A 66 8.55 26.02 1.88
CA ASN A 66 9.39 27.12 1.41
C ASN A 66 8.59 28.42 1.21
N MET A 67 7.42 28.54 1.83
CA MET A 67 6.65 29.77 1.79
C MET A 67 7.37 30.79 2.68
N ASP A 68 8.02 31.76 2.05
CA ASP A 68 8.68 32.86 2.74
C ASP A 68 7.59 33.68 3.47
N PRO A 69 7.62 33.77 4.82
CA PRO A 69 6.54 34.36 5.62
C PRO A 69 6.33 35.87 5.44
N GLY A 70 6.97 36.48 4.44
CA GLY A 70 6.91 37.92 4.21
C GLY A 70 7.82 38.64 5.20
N TYR A 71 8.92 39.19 4.69
CA TYR A 71 9.84 40.02 5.44
C TYR A 71 9.30 41.42 5.74
N ASP A 72 7.99 41.58 5.96
CA ASP A 72 7.40 42.87 6.23
C ASP A 72 7.36 43.15 7.74
N SER A 73 8.31 44.00 8.15
CA SER A 73 8.25 44.96 9.27
C SER A 73 8.35 44.49 10.74
N ILE A 74 7.84 43.33 11.17
CA ILE A 74 7.81 42.98 12.61
C ILE A 74 9.03 42.14 13.05
N ILE A 75 9.45 41.14 12.27
CA ILE A 75 10.59 40.27 12.61
C ILE A 75 11.92 41.05 12.53
N TYR A 76 12.07 41.97 11.58
CA TYR A 76 13.25 42.83 11.49
C TYR A 76 13.29 43.93 12.55
N ARG A 77 12.14 44.40 13.07
CA ARG A 77 12.11 45.36 14.20
C ARG A 77 12.64 44.71 15.48
N MET A 78 12.29 43.46 15.77
CA MET A 78 12.81 42.74 16.93
C MET A 78 14.31 42.36 16.82
N THR A 79 14.79 42.00 15.63
CA THR A 79 16.22 41.61 15.43
C THR A 79 17.16 42.82 15.31
N ASN A 80 16.79 43.91 14.63
CA ASN A 80 17.66 45.09 14.53
C ASN A 80 17.74 45.91 15.84
N GLN A 81 16.76 45.81 16.74
CA GLN A 81 16.88 46.44 18.06
C GLN A 81 17.98 45.82 18.93
N LYS A 82 18.40 44.58 18.66
CA LYS A 82 19.48 43.91 19.40
C LYS A 82 20.89 44.25 18.87
N ILE A 83 21.01 44.79 17.64
CA ILE A 83 22.30 44.99 16.96
C ILE A 83 22.77 46.46 16.95
N ARG A 84 21.91 47.44 17.28
CA ARG A 84 22.35 48.82 17.59
C ARG A 84 22.41 49.03 19.10
N MET A 85 23.47 48.51 19.71
CA MET A 85 23.97 48.89 21.04
C MET A 85 25.47 49.18 20.88
N ASP A 86 25.77 50.29 20.22
CA ASP A 86 27.01 51.07 20.37
C ASP A 86 26.57 52.51 20.66
#